data_AF-A0A4R8M9E0-F1
#
_entry.id   AF-A0A4R8M9E0-F1
#
_cell.length_a   1.000
_cell.length_b   1.000
_cell.length_c   1.000
_cell.angle_alpha   90.00
_cell.angle_beta   90.00
_cell.angle_gamma   90.00
#
_symmetry.space_group_name_H-M   'P 1'
#
loop_
_entity.id
_entity.type
_entity.pdbx_description
1 polymer ?
#
loop_
_entity_poly.entity_id
_entity_poly.type
_entity_poly.pdbx_seq_one_letter_code
_entity_poly.pdbx_strand_id
1 'polypeptide(L)'
;MFYCLILISISCKHGNKKDALNLEAETELKIDSMEANLNNKKSLTSSEYNTDYSEIENIERPEKTIIRNLAIDTSKAFGIWTQDPNGPHADFWLTEKSFYVVDYDGDAEMPYILDKNEITVFYKDFVQKGRITSTENDTLKIKWSDNEQATEYLKFKN
;
A
#
# COMPACT_ATOMS: atom_id res chain seq x y z
N MET A 1 -10.27 16.03 83.77
CA MET A 1 -8.95 15.37 83.70
C MET A 1 -8.49 15.45 82.25
N PHE A 2 -7.48 16.26 82.00
CA PHE A 2 -6.91 16.53 80.67
C PHE A 2 -6.21 15.28 80.13
N TYR A 3 -6.49 14.91 78.88
CA TYR A 3 -5.57 14.14 78.05
C TYR A 3 -5.59 14.73 76.63
N CYS A 4 -4.52 15.47 76.30
CA CYS A 4 -4.17 15.86 74.94
C CYS A 4 -3.77 14.61 74.16
N LEU A 5 -4.33 14.43 72.96
CA LEU A 5 -3.77 13.52 71.96
C LEU A 5 -3.40 14.34 70.72
N ILE A 6 -2.16 14.10 70.30
CA ILE A 6 -1.36 14.88 69.36
C ILE A 6 -1.79 14.63 67.92
N LEU A 7 -1.81 15.72 67.15
CA LEU A 7 -2.06 15.82 65.71
C LEU A 7 -0.98 15.09 64.89
N ILE A 8 -1.40 14.39 63.84
CA ILE A 8 -0.56 14.10 62.66
C ILE A 8 -1.29 14.65 61.44
N SER A 9 -0.76 15.74 60.87
CA SER A 9 -1.24 16.37 59.65
C SER A 9 -0.55 15.73 58.44
N ILE A 10 -1.33 15.07 57.58
CA ILE A 10 -0.88 14.66 56.24
C ILE A 10 -1.14 15.84 55.30
N SER A 11 -0.09 16.61 55.04
CA SER A 11 -0.08 17.70 54.07
C SER A 11 0.12 17.13 52.66
N CYS A 12 -0.96 16.89 51.91
CA CYS A 12 -0.88 16.70 50.46
C CYS A 12 -0.48 18.03 49.80
N LYS A 13 0.77 18.09 49.34
CA LYS A 13 1.35 19.24 48.66
C LYS A 13 0.85 19.28 47.21
N HIS A 14 0.18 20.38 46.89
CA HIS A 14 -0.27 20.79 45.55
C HIS A 14 0.90 20.87 44.56
N GLY A 15 0.77 20.18 43.43
CA GLY A 15 1.66 20.29 42.27
C GLY A 15 0.83 20.63 41.02
N ASN A 16 0.83 21.90 40.65
CA ASN A 16 0.29 22.42 39.39
C ASN A 16 1.24 22.04 38.24
N LYS A 17 0.74 21.47 37.14
CA LYS A 17 1.30 21.67 35.79
C LYS A 17 0.21 21.47 34.73
N LYS A 18 0.14 22.47 33.86
CA LYS A 18 -0.80 22.64 32.75
C LYS A 18 -0.35 21.87 31.51
N ASP A 19 -1.35 21.60 30.66
CA ASP A 19 -1.32 21.48 29.20
C ASP A 19 -0.34 20.51 28.54
N ALA A 20 -0.88 19.43 27.99
CA ALA A 20 -0.64 19.03 26.61
C ALA A 20 -1.74 18.05 26.16
N LEU A 21 -2.54 18.47 25.19
CA LEU A 21 -3.31 17.60 24.30
C LEU A 21 -2.36 16.52 23.77
N ASN A 22 -2.61 15.25 24.10
CA ASN A 22 -1.91 14.15 23.46
C ASN A 22 -2.78 13.63 22.31
N LEU A 23 -2.73 14.39 21.22
CA LEU A 23 -3.06 13.93 19.87
C LEU A 23 -1.73 13.73 19.16
N GLU A 24 -1.18 12.52 19.26
CA GLU A 24 -0.04 11.95 18.52
C GLU A 24 0.20 10.58 19.20
N ALA A 25 0.28 9.44 18.53
CA ALA A 25 0.80 9.19 17.21
C ALA A 25 -0.18 8.31 16.43
N GLU A 26 -0.70 8.87 15.35
CA GLU A 26 -0.94 8.08 14.16
C GLU A 26 0.34 7.30 13.90
N THR A 27 0.21 5.98 13.80
CA THR A 27 1.24 5.11 13.23
C THR A 27 1.57 5.62 11.84
N GLU A 28 2.47 6.58 11.76
CA GLU A 28 3.40 6.75 10.66
C GLU A 28 4.15 5.41 10.56
N LEU A 29 3.51 4.48 9.86
CA LEU A 29 4.13 3.25 9.41
C LEU A 29 5.43 3.66 8.74
N LYS A 30 6.52 3.04 9.19
CA LYS A 30 7.89 3.13 8.67
C LYS A 30 7.98 2.69 7.19
N ILE A 31 7.21 3.30 6.30
CA ILE A 31 7.25 3.01 4.85
C ILE A 31 8.41 3.78 4.21
N ASP A 32 8.83 4.91 4.80
CA ASP A 32 9.99 5.68 4.32
C ASP A 32 11.32 4.92 4.42
N SER A 33 11.40 3.85 5.23
CA SER A 33 12.60 2.99 5.30
C SER A 33 12.59 1.78 4.36
N MET A 34 11.53 1.57 3.58
CA MET A 34 11.45 0.49 2.58
C MET A 34 12.24 0.80 1.29
N GLU A 35 13.15 1.76 1.31
CA GLU A 35 14.15 1.94 0.22
C GLU A 35 15.24 0.85 0.24
N ALA A 36 15.33 0.05 1.31
CA ALA A 36 16.39 -0.95 1.49
C ALA A 36 16.06 -2.30 0.81
N ASN A 37 15.77 -2.29 -0.49
CA ASN A 37 16.05 -3.41 -1.42
C ASN A 37 15.95 -2.99 -2.91
N LEU A 38 15.83 -1.69 -3.21
CA LEU A 38 15.62 -1.16 -4.57
C LEU A 38 16.93 -0.93 -5.36
N ASN A 39 18.02 -1.60 -5.01
CA ASN A 39 19.34 -1.34 -5.64
C ASN A 39 19.75 -2.38 -6.68
N ASN A 40 18.88 -3.30 -7.07
CA ASN A 40 19.12 -4.09 -8.27
C ASN A 40 18.07 -3.73 -9.33
N LYS A 41 18.42 -2.74 -10.16
CA LYS A 41 17.72 -2.40 -11.41
C LYS A 41 17.85 -3.57 -12.39
N LYS A 42 17.25 -4.71 -12.07
CA LYS A 42 17.13 -5.84 -12.98
C LYS A 42 15.86 -5.60 -13.78
N SER A 43 16.01 -5.39 -15.08
CA SER A 43 14.86 -5.47 -16.00
C SER A 43 14.33 -6.89 -15.92
N LEU A 44 13.17 -7.07 -15.28
CA LEU A 44 12.51 -8.37 -15.19
C LEU A 44 11.79 -8.66 -16.52
N THR A 45 11.80 -9.91 -16.93
CA THR A 45 10.95 -10.43 -18.01
C THR A 45 9.52 -10.62 -17.51
N SER A 46 8.54 -10.72 -18.41
CA SER A 46 7.15 -11.02 -18.02
C SER A 46 7.02 -12.32 -17.21
N SER A 47 7.86 -13.32 -17.52
CA SER A 47 7.89 -14.58 -16.75
C SER A 47 8.39 -14.36 -15.33
N GLU A 48 9.43 -13.55 -15.13
CA GLU A 48 9.95 -13.22 -13.80
C GLU A 48 8.95 -12.36 -13.02
N TYR A 49 8.21 -11.48 -13.69
CA TYR A 49 7.10 -10.72 -13.10
C TYR A 49 5.95 -11.60 -12.63
N ASN A 50 5.77 -12.77 -13.24
CA ASN A 50 4.61 -13.64 -13.06
C ASN A 50 4.91 -14.94 -12.31
N THR A 51 6.02 -15.05 -11.57
CA THR A 51 6.41 -16.30 -10.90
C THR A 51 6.86 -16.07 -9.46
N ASP A 52 6.30 -16.84 -8.53
CA ASP A 52 6.82 -17.00 -7.18
C ASP A 52 7.92 -18.06 -7.15
N TYR A 53 9.16 -17.63 -6.98
CA TYR A 53 10.24 -18.58 -6.67
C TYR A 53 10.13 -19.03 -5.21
N SER A 54 9.99 -20.33 -4.98
CA SER A 54 9.84 -20.92 -3.64
C SER A 54 11.07 -20.70 -2.74
N GLU A 55 12.24 -20.53 -3.35
CA GLU A 55 13.52 -20.22 -2.69
C GLU A 55 13.58 -18.81 -2.11
N ILE A 56 12.65 -17.91 -2.50
CA ILE A 56 12.63 -16.51 -2.08
C ILE A 56 11.59 -16.34 -0.97
N GLU A 57 11.97 -15.68 0.12
CA GLU A 57 11.05 -15.27 1.18
C GLU A 57 10.27 -14.01 0.78
N ASN A 58 9.08 -13.84 1.35
CA ASN A 58 8.29 -12.63 1.13
C ASN A 58 9.04 -11.41 1.67
N ILE A 59 9.08 -10.33 0.90
CA ILE A 59 9.46 -9.02 1.40
C ILE A 59 8.49 -8.55 2.49
N GLU A 60 8.92 -7.57 3.29
CA GLU A 60 8.01 -6.87 4.18
C GLU A 60 6.90 -6.20 3.35
N ARG A 61 5.65 -6.58 3.63
CA ARG A 61 4.45 -6.13 2.91
C ARG A 61 3.25 -6.05 3.86
N PRO A 62 2.25 -5.21 3.58
CA PRO A 62 1.05 -5.15 4.42
C PRO A 62 0.25 -6.46 4.30
N GLU A 63 -0.39 -6.88 5.40
CA GLU A 63 -1.25 -8.08 5.42
C GLU A 63 -2.48 -7.97 4.51
N LYS A 64 -2.88 -6.74 4.18
CA LYS A 64 -4.02 -6.43 3.33
C LYS A 64 -3.81 -5.12 2.60
N THR A 65 -4.55 -4.93 1.51
CA THR A 65 -4.58 -3.65 0.79
C THR A 65 -5.01 -2.49 1.68
N ILE A 66 -4.35 -1.34 1.48
CA ILE A 66 -4.63 -0.09 2.18
C ILE A 66 -5.04 0.94 1.14
N ILE A 67 -6.24 1.50 1.29
CA ILE A 67 -6.77 2.55 0.42
C ILE A 67 -7.06 3.78 1.28
N ARG A 68 -6.49 4.93 0.90
CA ARG A 68 -6.64 6.18 1.66
C ARG A 68 -6.46 7.42 0.79
N ASN A 69 -6.95 8.55 1.29
CA ASN A 69 -6.77 9.90 0.71
C ASN A 69 -7.07 10.01 -0.80
N LEU A 70 -8.04 9.25 -1.30
CA LEU A 70 -8.27 9.06 -2.74
C LEU A 70 -8.38 10.38 -3.52
N ALA A 71 -7.65 10.44 -4.64
CA ALA A 71 -7.67 11.54 -5.61
C ALA A 71 -8.14 11.08 -7.01
N ILE A 72 -8.60 9.83 -7.11
CA ILE A 72 -9.15 9.21 -8.32
C ILE A 72 -10.49 8.56 -8.01
N ASP A 73 -11.31 8.37 -9.05
CA ASP A 73 -12.55 7.59 -8.95
C ASP A 73 -12.23 6.09 -9.05
N THR A 74 -12.22 5.41 -7.91
CA THR A 74 -11.91 3.97 -7.84
C THR A 74 -12.98 3.10 -8.51
N SER A 75 -14.22 3.59 -8.65
CA SER A 75 -15.26 2.86 -9.38
C SER A 75 -14.93 2.69 -10.86
N LYS A 76 -14.12 3.60 -11.40
CA LYS A 76 -13.59 3.54 -12.77
C LYS A 76 -12.25 2.80 -12.85
N ALA A 77 -11.41 2.93 -11.82
CA ALA A 77 -10.10 2.28 -11.77
C ALA A 77 -10.19 0.76 -11.55
N PHE A 78 -11.14 0.29 -10.75
CA PHE A 78 -11.31 -1.13 -10.49
C PHE A 78 -11.87 -1.86 -11.71
N GLY A 79 -11.27 -2.99 -12.04
CA GLY A 79 -11.58 -3.73 -13.25
C GLY A 79 -10.44 -4.62 -13.73
N ILE A 80 -10.73 -5.35 -14.78
CA ILE A 80 -9.78 -6.21 -15.48
C ILE A 80 -9.19 -5.41 -16.64
N TRP A 81 -7.88 -5.42 -16.77
CA TRP A 81 -7.13 -4.49 -17.62
C TRP A 81 -6.13 -5.24 -18.50
N THR A 82 -5.99 -4.81 -19.74
CA THR A 82 -5.06 -5.39 -20.71
C THR A 82 -4.42 -4.33 -21.61
N GLN A 83 -3.16 -4.54 -21.98
CA GLN A 83 -2.49 -3.82 -23.06
C GLN A 83 -2.83 -4.41 -24.44
N ASP A 84 -3.22 -5.68 -24.51
CA ASP A 84 -3.66 -6.36 -25.72
C ASP A 84 -5.15 -6.76 -25.63
N PRO A 85 -6.08 -5.89 -26.08
CA PRO A 85 -7.51 -6.18 -26.05
C PRO A 85 -7.95 -7.31 -26.99
N ASN A 86 -7.08 -7.75 -27.91
CA ASN A 86 -7.34 -8.89 -28.79
C ASN A 86 -6.67 -10.17 -28.28
N GLY A 87 -5.90 -10.07 -27.19
CA GLY A 87 -5.24 -11.18 -26.54
C GLY A 87 -6.24 -12.10 -25.82
N PRO A 88 -5.89 -13.37 -25.59
CA PRO A 88 -6.76 -14.33 -24.91
C PRO A 88 -6.91 -14.05 -23.41
N HIS A 89 -6.01 -13.24 -22.84
CA HIS A 89 -5.87 -13.00 -21.41
C HIS A 89 -5.70 -11.50 -21.14
N ALA A 90 -6.10 -11.08 -19.94
CA ALA A 90 -5.79 -9.76 -19.43
C ALA A 90 -4.40 -9.72 -18.79
N ASP A 91 -3.89 -8.54 -18.45
CA ASP A 91 -2.64 -8.43 -17.69
C ASP A 91 -2.90 -8.57 -16.18
N PHE A 92 -3.93 -7.89 -15.68
CA PHE A 92 -4.27 -7.92 -14.26
C PHE A 92 -5.73 -7.57 -13.98
N TRP A 93 -6.16 -7.88 -12.76
CA TRP A 93 -7.43 -7.45 -12.18
C TRP A 93 -7.17 -6.61 -10.92
N LEU A 94 -7.51 -5.33 -10.99
CA LEU A 94 -7.43 -4.41 -9.86
C LEU A 94 -8.77 -4.35 -9.12
N THR A 95 -8.78 -4.70 -7.84
CA THR A 95 -9.97 -4.69 -6.97
C THR A 95 -9.73 -3.86 -5.72
N GLU A 96 -10.77 -3.60 -4.93
CA GLU A 96 -10.61 -2.97 -3.61
C GLU A 96 -9.76 -3.80 -2.61
N LYS A 97 -9.57 -5.10 -2.90
CA LYS A 97 -8.92 -6.05 -1.97
C LYS A 97 -7.49 -6.33 -2.36
N SER A 98 -7.24 -6.50 -3.65
CA SER A 98 -5.96 -7.02 -4.16
C SER A 98 -5.73 -6.64 -5.62
N PHE A 99 -4.45 -6.67 -6.00
CA PHE A 99 -3.98 -6.59 -7.37
C PHE A 99 -3.67 -8.02 -7.84
N TYR A 100 -4.51 -8.58 -8.71
CA TYR A 100 -4.34 -9.94 -9.20
C TYR A 100 -3.61 -9.94 -10.54
N VAL A 101 -2.45 -10.58 -10.61
CA VAL A 101 -1.73 -10.77 -11.88
C VAL A 101 -2.29 -11.99 -12.60
N VAL A 102 -2.59 -11.86 -13.88
CA VAL A 102 -3.10 -12.99 -14.69
C VAL A 102 -1.93 -13.88 -15.13
N ASP A 103 -2.18 -15.19 -15.22
CA ASP A 103 -1.18 -16.21 -15.54
C ASP A 103 0.03 -16.19 -14.58
N TYR A 104 -0.22 -15.90 -13.31
CA TYR A 104 0.78 -15.92 -12.25
C TYR A 104 1.00 -17.34 -11.72
N ASP A 105 2.26 -17.80 -11.70
CA ASP A 105 2.68 -19.07 -11.10
C ASP A 105 3.02 -18.84 -9.62
N GLY A 106 2.01 -18.95 -8.75
CA GLY A 106 2.15 -18.69 -7.32
C GLY A 106 0.90 -18.08 -6.69
N ASP A 107 1.10 -17.31 -5.62
CA ASP A 107 0.04 -16.50 -5.02
C ASP A 107 -0.14 -15.21 -5.82
N ALA A 108 -1.11 -15.22 -6.73
CA ALA A 108 -1.41 -14.08 -7.59
C ALA A 108 -2.02 -12.88 -6.83
N GLU A 109 -2.38 -13.03 -5.56
CA GLU A 109 -3.12 -12.03 -4.78
C GLU A 109 -2.17 -11.01 -4.11
N MET A 110 -1.76 -9.98 -4.87
CA MET A 110 -0.83 -8.99 -4.35
C MET A 110 -1.56 -7.92 -3.51
N PRO A 111 -1.20 -7.71 -2.23
CA PRO A 111 -1.68 -6.57 -1.48
C PRO A 111 -1.05 -5.29 -2.06
N TYR A 112 -1.79 -4.18 -2.00
CA TYR A 112 -1.28 -2.90 -2.50
C TYR A 112 -1.65 -1.73 -1.58
N ILE A 113 -0.94 -0.62 -1.75
CA ILE A 113 -1.31 0.67 -1.16
C ILE A 113 -1.78 1.58 -2.30
N LEU A 114 -2.98 2.15 -2.16
CA LEU A 114 -3.47 3.24 -3.00
C LEU A 114 -3.68 4.47 -2.12
N ASP A 115 -2.78 5.43 -2.28
CA ASP A 115 -2.80 6.71 -1.57
C ASP A 115 -2.92 7.83 -2.60
N LYS A 116 -3.98 8.64 -2.53
CA LYS A 116 -4.31 9.63 -3.55
C LYS A 116 -4.50 9.00 -4.94
N ASN A 117 -3.49 9.13 -5.80
CA ASN A 117 -3.43 8.54 -7.12
C ASN A 117 -2.13 7.75 -7.34
N GLU A 118 -1.43 7.41 -6.26
CA GLU A 118 -0.20 6.62 -6.26
C GLU A 118 -0.53 5.20 -5.83
N ILE A 119 -0.08 4.23 -6.62
CA ILE A 119 -0.25 2.80 -6.38
C ILE A 119 1.12 2.18 -6.08
N THR A 120 1.17 1.37 -5.02
CA THR A 120 2.35 0.57 -4.64
C THR A 120 1.91 -0.88 -4.50
N VAL A 121 2.33 -1.75 -5.41
CA VAL A 121 1.98 -3.18 -5.43
C VAL A 121 3.13 -3.98 -4.81
N PHE A 122 2.82 -4.85 -3.86
CA PHE A 122 3.80 -5.67 -3.15
C PHE A 122 3.78 -7.09 -3.70
N TYR A 123 4.66 -7.34 -4.66
CA TYR A 123 4.97 -8.69 -5.12
C TYR A 123 5.70 -9.45 -4.02
N LYS A 124 5.96 -10.74 -4.25
CA LYS A 124 6.66 -11.58 -3.30
C LYS A 124 8.06 -11.06 -2.97
N ASP A 125 8.83 -10.65 -3.97
CA ASP A 125 10.26 -10.34 -3.84
C ASP A 125 10.61 -8.89 -4.23
N PHE A 126 9.65 -8.11 -4.72
CA PHE A 126 9.84 -6.69 -5.06
C PHE A 126 8.58 -5.85 -4.89
N VAL A 127 8.76 -4.53 -4.99
CA VAL A 127 7.68 -3.54 -4.94
C VAL A 127 7.61 -2.80 -6.27
N GLN A 128 6.42 -2.72 -6.85
CA GLN A 128 6.17 -1.90 -8.04
C GLN A 128 5.41 -0.63 -7.65
N LYS A 129 5.96 0.52 -8.01
CA LYS A 129 5.36 1.84 -7.74
C LYS A 129 4.87 2.48 -9.03
N GLY A 130 3.74 3.17 -8.98
CA GLY A 130 3.20 3.91 -10.11
C GLY A 130 2.25 5.02 -9.71
N ARG A 131 1.95 5.89 -10.67
CA ARG A 131 0.94 6.95 -10.53
C ARG A 131 -0.16 6.76 -11.56
N ILE A 132 -1.40 6.62 -11.10
CA ILE A 132 -2.58 6.57 -11.96
C ILE A 132 -2.83 7.97 -12.51
N THR A 133 -2.73 8.11 -13.83
CA THR A 133 -2.83 9.40 -14.53
C THR A 133 -4.17 9.59 -15.23
N SER A 134 -4.91 8.51 -15.52
CA SER A 134 -6.25 8.55 -16.11
C SER A 134 -7.03 7.26 -15.82
N THR A 135 -8.34 7.38 -15.65
CA THR A 135 -9.30 6.26 -15.47
C THR A 135 -10.55 6.44 -16.34
N GLU A 136 -10.45 7.20 -17.43
CA GLU A 136 -11.59 7.61 -18.25
C GLU A 136 -11.75 6.71 -19.49
N ASN A 137 -12.98 6.65 -20.03
CA ASN A 137 -13.30 5.98 -21.30
C ASN A 137 -12.83 4.52 -21.39
N ASP A 138 -13.16 3.69 -20.39
CA ASP A 138 -12.71 2.28 -20.32
C ASP A 138 -11.17 2.13 -20.43
N THR A 139 -10.42 3.16 -20.04
CA THR A 139 -8.96 3.21 -20.12
C THR A 139 -8.36 3.52 -18.75
N LEU A 140 -7.36 2.73 -18.35
CA LEU A 140 -6.53 2.97 -17.18
C LEU A 140 -5.13 3.33 -17.64
N LYS A 141 -4.61 4.47 -17.20
CA LYS A 141 -3.22 4.87 -17.48
C LYS A 141 -2.41 4.92 -16.22
N ILE A 142 -1.32 4.18 -16.18
CA ILE A 142 -0.41 4.15 -15.03
C ILE A 142 0.99 4.54 -15.50
N LYS A 143 1.53 5.58 -14.87
CA LYS A 143 2.93 5.95 -15.00
C LYS A 143 3.73 5.17 -13.96
N TRP A 144 4.16 3.97 -14.32
CA TRP A 144 5.04 3.16 -13.49
C TRP A 144 6.42 3.82 -13.32
N SER A 145 7.04 3.64 -12.16
CA SER A 145 8.31 4.28 -11.81
C SER A 145 9.50 3.77 -12.62
N ASP A 146 9.41 2.56 -13.16
CA ASP A 146 10.42 1.89 -13.99
C ASP A 146 10.28 2.20 -15.48
N ASN A 147 9.16 2.80 -15.92
CA ASN A 147 8.89 3.13 -17.30
C ASN A 147 9.05 4.62 -17.59
N GLU A 148 9.56 5.00 -18.77
CA GLU A 148 9.65 6.41 -19.21
C GLU A 148 8.32 7.02 -19.62
N GLN A 149 7.35 6.21 -20.03
CA GLN A 149 6.03 6.65 -20.46
C GLN A 149 4.94 6.03 -19.59
N ALA A 150 3.73 6.60 -19.62
CA ALA A 150 2.58 5.97 -18.99
C ALA A 150 2.17 4.74 -19.81
N THR A 151 1.96 3.63 -19.14
CA THR A 151 1.36 2.44 -19.74
C THR A 151 -0.15 2.65 -19.83
N GLU A 152 -0.70 2.39 -21.01
CA GLU A 152 -2.14 2.44 -21.26
C GLU A 152 -2.70 1.02 -21.24
N TYR A 153 -3.75 0.83 -20.47
CA TYR A 153 -4.52 -0.41 -20.39
C TYR A 153 -5.97 -0.13 -20.77
N LEU A 154 -6.54 -1.02 -21.58
CA LEU A 154 -7.93 -1.02 -21.96
C LEU A 154 -8.71 -2.00 -21.07
N LYS A 155 -9.97 -1.68 -20.79
CA LYS A 155 -10.84 -2.58 -20.03
C LYS A 155 -10.99 -3.90 -20.80
N PHE A 156 -10.60 -5.00 -20.19
CA PHE A 156 -10.75 -6.32 -20.79
C PHE A 156 -12.24 -6.68 -20.87
N LYS A 157 -12.70 -7.06 -22.06
CA LYS A 157 -14.07 -7.48 -22.34
C LYS A 157 -14.03 -8.93 -22.80
N ASN A 158 -14.54 -9.83 -21.96
CA ASN A 158 -14.73 -11.24 -22.27
C ASN A 158 -16.15 -11.49 -22.75
#